data_AF-A0AB38YEI3-F1
#
_entry.id   AF-A0AB38YEI3-F1
#
_cell.length_a   1.000
_cell.length_b   1.000
_cell.length_c   1.000
_cell.angle_alpha   90.00
_cell.angle_beta   90.00
_cell.angle_gamma   90.00
#
_symmetry.space_group_name_H-M   'P 1'
#
loop_
_entity.id
_entity.type
_entity.pdbx_description
1 polymer ?
#
loop_
_entity_poly.entity_id
_entity_poly.type
_entity_poly.pdbx_seq_one_letter_code
_entity_poly.pdbx_strand_id
1 'polypeptide(L)'
;MADNFREYREKLLSTDYPPWRNLLSCLALAVLSTGAVLAWWYAYFTLPETACHKGTLYVSVLWLVVQWVVIGYLYWFRDIPAFARAAIKLLILTANIWFGLFIFALKPCGV
;
A
#
# COMPACT_ATOMS: atom_id res chain seq x y z
N MET A 1 14.19 7.51 33.01
CA MET A 1 14.24 7.83 31.56
C MET A 1 14.84 6.68 30.75
N ALA A 2 15.94 6.06 31.21
CA ALA A 2 16.51 4.86 30.58
C ALA A 2 15.59 3.62 30.61
N ASP A 3 14.89 3.37 31.73
CA ASP A 3 13.97 2.23 31.84
C ASP A 3 12.77 2.33 30.89
N ASN A 4 12.11 3.49 30.81
CA ASN A 4 11.00 3.71 29.88
C ASN A 4 11.45 3.48 28.43
N PHE A 5 12.64 3.97 28.04
CA PHE A 5 13.16 3.77 26.69
C PHE A 5 13.43 2.28 26.38
N ARG A 6 13.93 1.53 27.37
CA ARG A 6 14.15 0.08 27.24
C ARG A 6 12.85 -0.68 27.03
N GLU A 7 11.82 -0.34 27.80
CA GLU A 7 10.49 -0.94 27.70
C GLU A 7 9.82 -0.65 26.34
N TYR A 8 9.89 0.61 25.85
CA TYR A 8 9.38 0.94 24.51
C TYR A 8 10.12 0.19 23.40
N ARG A 9 11.45 0.07 23.51
CA ARG A 9 12.27 -0.64 22.53
C ARG A 9 11.91 -2.12 22.50
N GLU A 10 11.79 -2.78 23.64
CA GLU A 10 11.37 -4.19 23.74
C GLU A 10 9.99 -4.40 23.13
N LYS A 11 9.05 -3.49 23.36
CA LYS A 11 7.71 -3.53 22.78
C LYS A 11 7.68 -3.28 21.26
N LEU A 12 8.60 -2.47 20.73
CA LEU A 12 8.72 -2.22 19.28
C LEU A 12 9.38 -3.39 18.55
N LEU A 13 10.29 -4.08 19.23
CA LEU A 13 10.98 -5.26 18.73
C LEU A 13 10.18 -6.56 18.95
N SER A 14 9.09 -6.50 19.72
CA SER A 14 8.23 -7.67 19.91
C SER A 14 7.57 -8.08 18.58
N THR A 15 7.45 -9.40 18.41
CA THR A 15 6.70 -10.03 17.33
C THR A 15 5.26 -10.34 17.75
N ASP A 16 4.96 -10.17 19.04
CA ASP A 16 3.68 -10.47 19.64
C ASP A 16 2.67 -9.35 19.31
N TYR A 17 1.84 -9.60 18.30
CA TYR A 17 0.77 -8.71 17.88
C TYR A 17 -0.57 -9.47 17.83
N PRO A 18 -1.67 -8.83 18.22
CA PRO A 18 -2.97 -9.49 18.25
C PRO A 18 -3.50 -9.75 16.84
N PRO A 19 -3.78 -11.02 16.46
CA PRO A 19 -4.01 -11.45 15.08
C PRO A 19 -5.13 -10.68 14.35
N TRP A 20 -6.18 -10.29 15.08
CA TRP A 20 -7.29 -9.51 14.54
C TRP A 20 -6.86 -8.14 13.98
N ARG A 21 -5.88 -7.47 14.61
CA ARG A 21 -5.40 -6.14 14.15
C ARG A 21 -4.69 -6.24 12.82
N ASN A 22 -3.95 -7.33 12.58
CA ASN A 22 -3.28 -7.52 11.29
C ASN A 22 -4.25 -7.96 10.22
N LEU A 23 -5.25 -8.78 10.55
CA LEU A 23 -6.32 -9.09 9.60
C LEU A 23 -6.99 -7.80 9.12
N LEU A 24 -7.50 -6.98 10.05
CA LEU A 24 -8.16 -5.72 9.70
C LEU A 24 -7.25 -4.76 8.95
N SER A 25 -6.01 -4.57 9.40
CA SER A 25 -5.10 -3.65 8.71
C SER A 25 -4.67 -4.16 7.33
N CYS A 26 -4.43 -5.46 7.16
CA CYS A 26 -4.12 -6.01 5.83
C CYS A 26 -5.33 -5.92 4.90
N LEU A 27 -6.53 -6.20 5.40
CA LEU A 27 -7.77 -6.08 4.63
C LEU A 27 -8.03 -4.63 4.22
N ALA A 28 -7.88 -3.68 5.15
CA ALA A 28 -7.99 -2.26 4.85
C ALA A 28 -6.97 -1.82 3.78
N LEU A 29 -5.71 -2.25 3.89
CA LEU A 29 -4.68 -1.94 2.90
C LEU A 29 -4.97 -2.56 1.53
N ALA A 30 -5.46 -3.80 1.50
CA ALA A 30 -5.83 -4.47 0.27
C ALA A 30 -7.00 -3.73 -0.43
N VAL A 31 -8.02 -3.33 0.33
CA VAL A 31 -9.15 -2.57 -0.21
C VAL A 31 -8.70 -1.20 -0.74
N LEU A 32 -7.90 -0.47 0.03
CA LEU A 32 -7.45 0.87 -0.37
C LEU A 32 -6.52 0.84 -1.61
N SER A 33 -5.56 -0.08 -1.62
CA SER A 33 -4.63 -0.23 -2.77
C SER A 33 -5.36 -0.65 -4.04
N THR A 34 -6.27 -1.62 -3.92
CA THR A 34 -7.09 -2.08 -5.04
C THR A 34 -8.03 -0.97 -5.53
N GLY A 35 -8.67 -0.25 -4.61
CA GLY A 35 -9.56 0.87 -4.95
C GLY A 35 -8.85 1.99 -5.70
N ALA A 36 -7.63 2.36 -5.28
CA ALA A 36 -6.85 3.39 -5.95
C ALA A 36 -6.47 3.00 -7.39
N VAL A 37 -6.04 1.75 -7.61
CA VAL A 37 -5.69 1.26 -8.95
C VAL A 37 -6.93 1.06 -9.82
N LEU A 38 -8.03 0.56 -9.26
CA LEU A 38 -9.29 0.42 -9.99
C LEU A 38 -9.87 1.78 -10.39
N ALA A 39 -9.74 2.81 -9.57
CA ALA A 39 -10.16 4.16 -9.93
C ALA A 39 -9.37 4.69 -11.15
N TRP A 40 -8.07 4.40 -11.21
CA TRP A 40 -7.26 4.69 -12.38
C TRP A 40 -7.69 3.92 -13.62
N TRP A 41 -7.93 2.61 -13.49
CA TRP A 41 -8.38 1.78 -14.62
C TRP A 41 -9.73 2.26 -15.13
N TYR A 42 -10.65 2.58 -14.23
CA TYR A 42 -11.94 3.17 -14.59
C TYR A 42 -11.76 4.47 -15.38
N ALA A 43 -10.91 5.40 -14.89
CA ALA A 43 -10.60 6.63 -15.61
C ALA A 43 -10.00 6.33 -16.99
N TYR A 44 -9.06 5.39 -17.07
CA TYR A 44 -8.39 5.02 -18.31
C TYR A 44 -9.36 4.46 -19.38
N PHE A 45 -10.32 3.63 -18.98
CA PHE A 45 -11.28 3.02 -19.91
C PHE A 45 -12.47 3.93 -20.25
N THR A 46 -12.74 4.98 -19.46
CA THR A 46 -13.89 5.88 -19.67
C THR A 46 -13.50 7.21 -20.32
N LEU A 47 -12.28 7.71 -20.10
CA LEU A 47 -11.82 9.00 -20.62
C LEU A 47 -10.92 8.79 -21.84
N PRO A 48 -11.35 9.20 -23.05
CA PRO A 48 -10.54 9.06 -24.27
C PRO A 48 -9.22 9.84 -24.17
N GLU A 49 -9.21 10.92 -23.40
CA GLU A 49 -8.05 11.79 -23.12
C GLU A 49 -6.87 11.09 -22.43
N THR A 50 -7.05 9.85 -21.96
CA THR A 50 -6.03 9.08 -21.23
C THR A 50 -5.40 7.95 -22.04
N ALA A 51 -5.84 7.73 -23.29
CA ALA A 51 -5.43 6.59 -24.13
C ALA A 51 -3.93 6.52 -24.44
N CYS A 52 -3.23 7.66 -24.36
CA CYS A 52 -1.78 7.79 -24.47
C CYS A 52 -1.02 7.15 -23.27
N HIS A 53 -1.66 7.01 -22.11
CA HIS A 53 -1.04 6.53 -20.86
C HIS A 53 -1.06 5.00 -20.70
N LYS A 54 -0.98 4.25 -21.82
CA LYS A 54 -0.91 2.78 -21.83
C LYS A 54 0.23 2.23 -20.96
N GLY A 55 1.38 2.90 -20.97
CA GLY A 55 2.51 2.52 -20.12
C GLY A 55 2.14 2.55 -18.63
N THR A 56 1.47 3.62 -18.20
CA THR A 56 0.97 3.76 -16.82
C THR A 56 -0.05 2.69 -16.46
N LEU A 57 -0.90 2.27 -17.40
CA LEU A 57 -1.81 1.13 -17.19
C LEU A 57 -1.03 -0.14 -16.85
N TYR A 58 -0.03 -0.54 -17.65
CA TYR A 58 0.76 -1.74 -17.37
C TYR A 58 1.55 -1.64 -16.07
N VAL A 59 2.15 -0.48 -15.79
CA VAL A 59 2.86 -0.24 -14.52
C VAL A 59 1.90 -0.34 -13.33
N SER A 60 0.66 0.14 -13.46
CA SER A 60 -0.33 0.05 -12.38
C SER A 60 -0.77 -1.39 -12.07
N VAL A 61 -0.77 -2.29 -13.06
CA VAL A 61 -0.99 -3.74 -12.84
C VAL A 61 0.15 -4.32 -12.01
N LEU A 62 1.40 -4.09 -12.44
CA LEU A 62 2.58 -4.58 -11.71
C LEU A 62 2.62 -4.01 -10.29
N TRP A 63 2.32 -2.72 -10.15
CA TRP A 63 2.23 -2.01 -8.88
C TRP A 63 1.23 -2.68 -7.92
N LEU A 64 0.01 -2.99 -8.40
CA LEU A 64 -1.01 -3.66 -7.60
C LEU A 64 -0.56 -5.07 -7.16
N VAL A 65 0.03 -5.84 -8.08
CA VAL A 65 0.52 -7.20 -7.80
C VAL A 65 1.60 -7.16 -6.71
N VAL A 66 2.59 -6.27 -6.81
CA VAL A 66 3.64 -6.13 -5.80
C VAL A 66 3.04 -5.79 -4.43
N GLN A 67 2.08 -4.88 -4.38
CA GLN A 67 1.41 -4.54 -3.12
C GLN A 67 0.66 -5.72 -2.50
N TRP A 68 -0.09 -6.47 -3.30
CA TRP A 68 -0.80 -7.67 -2.83
C TRP A 68 0.18 -8.73 -2.31
N VAL A 69 1.31 -8.94 -2.97
CA VAL A 69 2.36 -9.86 -2.50
C VAL A 69 2.89 -9.41 -1.13
N VAL A 70 3.21 -8.13 -0.96
CA VAL A 70 3.71 -7.60 0.32
C VAL A 70 2.64 -7.69 1.42
N ILE A 71 1.38 -7.35 1.13
CA ILE A 71 0.28 -7.45 2.09
C ILE A 71 0.04 -8.92 2.49
N GLY A 72 0.05 -9.84 1.52
CA GLY A 72 -0.06 -11.27 1.77
C GLY A 72 1.09 -11.81 2.61
N TYR A 73 2.31 -11.38 2.34
CA TYR A 73 3.49 -11.70 3.15
C TYR A 73 3.35 -11.20 4.59
N LEU A 74 2.90 -9.96 4.79
CA LEU A 74 2.59 -9.43 6.12
C LEU A 74 1.47 -10.20 6.82
N TYR A 75 0.48 -10.70 6.08
CA TYR A 75 -0.59 -11.49 6.67
C TYR A 75 -0.09 -12.85 7.18
N TRP A 76 0.72 -13.55 6.37
CA TRP A 76 1.16 -14.91 6.64
C TRP A 76 2.29 -14.99 7.69
N PHE A 77 3.32 -14.15 7.54
CA PHE A 77 4.50 -14.21 8.41
C PHE A 77 4.29 -13.40 9.68
N ARG A 78 4.49 -14.05 10.84
CA ARG A 78 4.30 -13.43 12.17
C ARG A 78 5.61 -12.99 12.83
N ASP A 79 6.74 -13.46 12.33
CA ASP A 79 8.07 -13.25 12.94
C ASP A 79 8.66 -11.85 12.70
N ILE A 80 7.90 -10.96 12.04
CA ILE A 80 8.33 -9.60 11.73
C ILE A 80 8.08 -8.71 12.97
N PRO A 81 9.09 -7.96 13.46
CA PRO A 81 8.94 -7.08 14.61
C PRO A 81 7.89 -6.00 14.34
N ALA A 82 7.17 -5.60 15.39
CA ALA A 82 6.03 -4.70 15.31
C ALA A 82 6.37 -3.36 14.63
N PHE A 83 7.55 -2.81 14.91
CA PHE A 83 8.05 -1.59 14.25
C PHE A 83 8.17 -1.75 12.72
N ALA A 84 8.86 -2.80 12.26
CA ALA A 84 9.07 -3.03 10.82
C ALA A 84 7.74 -3.26 10.10
N ARG A 85 6.84 -4.03 10.73
CA ARG A 85 5.48 -4.24 10.21
C ARG A 85 4.71 -2.93 10.08
N ALA A 86 4.76 -2.06 11.09
CA ALA A 86 4.10 -0.76 11.03
C ALA A 86 4.71 0.15 9.95
N ALA A 87 6.04 0.16 9.82
CA ALA A 87 6.74 0.93 8.80
C ALA A 87 6.37 0.48 7.38
N ILE A 88 6.31 -0.83 7.12
CA ILE A 88 5.90 -1.36 5.80
C ILE A 88 4.45 -0.96 5.49
N LYS A 89 3.53 -1.06 6.45
CA LYS A 89 2.13 -0.64 6.27
C LYS A 89 2.01 0.85 5.96
N LEU A 90 2.78 1.69 6.66
CA LEU A 90 2.85 3.12 6.39
C LEU A 90 3.41 3.40 4.99
N LEU A 91 4.47 2.69 4.59
CA LEU A 91 5.06 2.81 3.26
C LEU A 91 4.03 2.49 2.17
N ILE A 92 3.25 1.42 2.32
CA ILE A 92 2.17 1.06 1.38
C ILE A 92 1.15 2.21 1.30
N LEU A 93 0.72 2.79 2.42
CA LEU A 93 -0.23 3.92 2.42
C LEU A 93 0.33 5.13 1.68
N THR A 94 1.53 5.57 2.04
CA THR A 94 2.18 6.73 1.42
C THR A 94 2.41 6.51 -0.07
N ALA A 95 2.80 5.29 -0.47
CA ALA A 95 2.96 4.92 -1.86
C ALA A 95 1.65 5.02 -2.66
N ASN A 96 0.51 4.60 -2.09
CA ASN A 96 -0.79 4.75 -2.76
C ASN A 96 -1.25 6.21 -2.84
N ILE A 97 -0.98 7.04 -1.82
CA ILE A 97 -1.24 8.48 -1.89
C ILE A 97 -0.42 9.09 -3.03
N TRP A 98 0.86 8.74 -3.10
CA TRP A 98 1.76 9.23 -4.15
C TRP A 98 1.31 8.77 -5.54
N PHE A 99 0.89 7.51 -5.69
CA PHE A 99 0.33 6.99 -6.94
C PHE A 99 -0.93 7.74 -7.37
N GLY A 100 -1.85 8.03 -6.44
CA GLY A 100 -3.04 8.83 -6.72
C GLY A 100 -2.68 10.25 -7.18
N LEU A 101 -1.76 10.93 -6.48
CA LEU A 101 -1.28 12.25 -6.86
C LEU A 101 -0.61 12.24 -8.24
N PHE A 102 0.17 11.20 -8.54
CA PHE A 102 0.79 11.01 -9.85
C PHE A 102 -0.26 10.94 -10.96
N ILE A 103 -1.33 10.16 -10.77
CA ILE A 103 -2.44 10.06 -11.73
C ILE A 103 -3.10 11.42 -11.96
N PHE A 104 -3.41 12.17 -10.90
CA PHE A 104 -4.02 13.51 -11.03
C PHE A 104 -3.08 14.53 -11.70
N ALA A 105 -1.77 14.31 -11.65
CA ALA A 105 -0.78 15.14 -12.33
C ALA A 105 -0.61 14.79 -13.81
N LEU A 106 -1.19 13.68 -14.29
CA LEU A 106 -1.12 13.31 -15.70
C LEU A 106 -1.88 14.33 -16.54
N LYS A 107 -1.19 14.91 -17.53
CA LYS A 107 -1.84 15.76 -18.51
C LYS A 107 -2.71 14.91 -19.44
N PRO A 108 -3.88 15.41 -19.87
CA PRO A 108 -4.64 14.78 -20.93
C PRO A 108 -3.81 14.79 -22.22
N CYS A 109 -3.82 13.67 -22.94
CA CYS A 109 -3.09 13.55 -24.22
C CYS A 109 -3.78 12.65 -25.26
N GLY A 110 -5.04 12.27 -25.03
CA GLY A 110 -5.94 11.72 -26.05
C GLY A 110 -6.69 12.83 -26.77
N VAL A 111 -7.23 12.49 -27.95
CA VAL A 111 -7.96 13.41 -28.85
C VAL A 111 -9.36 13.67 -28.33
#